data_AF-A0A349J3G8-F1
#
_entry.id   AF-A0A349J3G8-F1
#
_cell.length_a   1.000
_cell.length_b   1.000
_cell.length_c   1.000
_cell.angle_alpha   90.00
_cell.angle_beta   90.00
_cell.angle_gamma   90.00
#
_symmetry.space_group_name_H-M   'P 1'
#
loop_
_entity.id
_entity.type
_entity.pdbx_description
1 polymer ?
#
loop_
_entity_poly.entity_id
_entity_poly.type
_entity_poly.pdbx_seq_one_letter_code
_entity_poly.pdbx_strand_id
1 'polypeptide(L)' 'LIWGSQDRLIDPKYGIAMNTLIIGSLLKLYPQAGHLAHEEMPEETAADIRAFLDRALYTE' A
#
# COMPACT_ATOMS: atom_id res chain seq x y z
N LEU A 1 0.33 -3.70 2.39
CA LEU A 1 0.59 -3.64 0.93
C LEU A 1 0.33 -2.23 0.47
N ILE A 2 1.25 -1.65 -0.30
CA ILE A 2 1.10 -0.33 -0.92
C ILE A 2 1.20 -0.49 -2.43
N TRP A 3 0.36 0.19 -3.20
CA TRP A 3 0.37 0.10 -4.67
C TRP A 3 -0.15 1.38 -5.30
N GLY A 4 0.43 1.82 -6.42
CA GLY A 4 -0.16 2.88 -7.22
C GLY A 4 -1.26 2.36 -8.13
N SER A 5 -2.38 3.08 -8.21
CA SER A 5 -3.53 2.65 -9.03
C SER A 5 -3.25 2.75 -10.53
N GLN A 6 -2.21 3.47 -10.91
CA GLN A 6 -1.79 3.67 -12.30
C GLN A 6 -0.55 2.83 -12.65
N ASP A 7 -0.19 1.85 -11.82
CA ASP A 7 0.94 0.95 -12.10
C ASP A 7 0.70 0.16 -13.39
N ARG A 8 1.60 0.37 -14.37
CA ARG A 8 1.59 -0.32 -15.67
C ARG A 8 2.67 -1.40 -15.75
N LEU A 9 3.61 -1.44 -14.81
CA LEU A 9 4.64 -2.46 -14.74
C LEU A 9 4.13 -3.69 -14.03
N ILE A 10 3.41 -3.51 -12.92
CA ILE A 10 2.75 -4.60 -12.20
C ILE A 10 1.29 -4.21 -11.92
N ASP A 11 0.37 -4.84 -12.64
CA ASP A 11 -1.06 -4.56 -12.59
C ASP A 11 -1.61 -4.56 -11.14
N PRO A 12 -2.36 -3.51 -10.71
CA PRO A 12 -2.92 -3.41 -9.36
C PRO A 12 -3.77 -4.61 -8.91
N LYS A 13 -4.29 -5.41 -9.84
CA LYS A 13 -5.01 -6.66 -9.51
C LYS A 13 -4.15 -7.63 -8.69
N TYR A 14 -2.83 -7.61 -8.84
CA TYR A 14 -1.95 -8.46 -8.04
C TYR A 14 -1.87 -7.99 -6.59
N GLY A 15 -1.86 -6.68 -6.34
CA GLY A 15 -1.99 -6.13 -4.98
C GLY A 15 -3.31 -6.54 -4.32
N ILE A 16 -4.41 -6.52 -5.08
CA ILE A 16 -5.73 -6.98 -4.63
C ILE A 16 -5.71 -8.48 -4.31
N ALA A 17 -5.16 -9.31 -5.21
CA ALA A 17 -5.05 -10.75 -5.00
C ALA A 17 -4.19 -11.09 -3.77
N MET A 18 -3.04 -10.42 -3.59
CA MET A 18 -2.19 -10.57 -2.41
C MET A 18 -2.94 -10.21 -1.12
N ASN A 19 -3.74 -9.13 -1.13
CA ASN A 19 -4.54 -8.74 0.03
C ASN A 19 -5.57 -9.81 0.42
N THR A 20 -6.15 -10.50 -0.57
CA THR A 20 -7.07 -11.62 -0.32
C THR A 20 -6.36 -12.86 0.21
N LEU A 21 -5.11 -13.11 -0.20
CA LEU A 21 -4.35 -14.32 0.15
C LEU A 21 -3.52 -14.18 1.42
N ILE A 22 -3.11 -12.97 1.80
CA ILE A 22 -2.31 -12.72 3.00
C ILE A 22 -3.25 -12.31 4.14
N ILE A 23 -3.53 -13.25 5.04
CA ILE A 23 -4.41 -13.04 6.20
C ILE A 23 -3.88 -11.90 7.06
N GLY A 24 -4.76 -10.97 7.44
CA GLY A 24 -4.42 -9.82 8.27
C GLY A 24 -3.69 -8.70 7.55
N SER A 25 -3.41 -8.84 6.25
CA SER A 25 -2.85 -7.76 5.46
C SER A 25 -3.89 -6.67 5.17
N LEU A 26 -3.38 -5.47 4.89
CA LEU A 26 -4.14 -4.33 4.41
C LEU A 26 -3.53 -3.89 3.08
N LEU A 27 -4.37 -3.40 2.17
CA LEU A 27 -3.96 -2.81 0.91
C LEU A 27 -4.33 -1.32 0.85
N LYS A 28 -3.33 -0.48 0.60
CA LYS A 28 -3.52 0.93 0.26
C LYS A 28 -3.23 1.14 -1.22
N LEU A 29 -4.24 1.62 -1.95
CA LEU A 29 -4.12 2.05 -3.34
C LEU A 29 -4.01 3.57 -3.40
N TYR A 30 -2.98 4.07 -4.07
CA TYR A 30 -2.75 5.51 -4.28
C TYR A 30 -3.28 5.91 -5.66
N PRO A 31 -4.37 6.69 -5.77
CA PRO A 31 -5.04 6.92 -7.06
C PRO A 31 -4.16 7.59 -8.12
N GLN A 32 -3.19 8.42 -7.68
CA GLN A 32 -2.36 9.25 -8.55
C GLN A 32 -0.94 8.73 -8.75
N ALA A 33 -0.60 7.56 -8.19
CA ALA A 33 0.72 6.97 -8.32
C ALA A 33 0.74 5.81 -9.33
N GLY A 34 1.88 5.65 -9.99
CA GLY A 34 2.26 4.51 -10.81
C GLY A 34 3.00 3.45 -10.00
N HIS A 35 4.10 2.93 -10.57
CA HIS A 35 4.81 1.78 -9.98
C HIS A 35 5.54 2.14 -8.68
N LEU A 36 6.09 3.34 -8.57
CA LEU A 36 6.95 3.76 -7.48
C LEU A 36 6.17 4.68 -6.54
N ALA A 37 5.06 4.18 -5.98
CA ALA A 37 4.16 4.99 -5.16
C ALA A 37 4.86 5.77 -4.02
N HIS A 38 5.93 5.21 -3.46
CA HIS A 38 6.70 5.84 -2.39
C HIS A 38 7.65 6.97 -2.85
N GLU A 39 7.99 7.02 -4.15
CA GLU A 39 8.74 8.14 -4.74
C GLU A 39 7.78 9.18 -5.35
N GLU A 40 6.65 8.73 -5.89
CA GLU A 40 5.65 9.59 -6.55
C GLU A 40 4.74 10.33 -5.56
N MET A 41 4.49 9.75 -4.38
CA MET A 41 3.69 10.31 -3.29
C MET A 41 4.37 10.07 -1.92
N PRO A 42 5.56 10.64 -1.70
CA PRO A 42 6.42 10.29 -0.56
C PRO A 42 5.81 10.69 0.79
N GLU A 43 5.14 11.84 0.88
CA GLU A 43 4.51 12.29 2.14
C GLU A 43 3.35 11.39 2.55
N GLU A 44 2.43 11.09 1.63
CA GLU A 44 1.27 10.24 1.91
C GLU A 44 1.69 8.81 2.22
N THR A 45 2.62 8.25 1.44
CA THR A 45 3.09 6.88 1.67
C THR A 45 3.83 6.75 3.00
N ALA A 46 4.68 7.71 3.36
CA ALA A 46 5.36 7.73 4.66
C ALA A 46 4.36 7.84 5.83
N ALA A 47 3.35 8.71 5.71
CA ALA A 47 2.31 8.87 6.73
C ALA A 47 1.47 7.60 6.91
N ASP A 48 1.05 6.96 5.82
CA ASP A 48 0.28 5.70 5.86
C ASP A 48 1.11 4.54 6.44
N ILE A 49 2.41 4.46 6.10
CA ILE A 49 3.33 3.48 6.70
C ILE A 49 3.45 3.72 8.21
N ARG A 50 3.59 4.98 8.64
CA ARG A 50 3.67 5.31 10.06
C ARG A 50 2.39 4.90 10.80
N ALA A 51 1.23 5.23 10.26
CA ALA A 51 -0.05 4.86 10.86
C ALA A 51 -0.24 3.34 10.96
N PHE A 52 0.23 2.59 9.95
CA PHE A 52 0.22 1.12 9.99
C PHE A 52 1.11 0.57 11.12
N LEU A 53 2.33 1.09 11.27
CA LEU A 53 3.26 0.66 12.31
C LEU A 53 2.74 1.00 13.71
N ASP A 54 2.14 2.18 13.89
CA ASP A 54 1.57 2.57 15.16
C ASP A 54 0.44 1.60 15.56
N ARG A 55 -0.44 1.19 14.63
CA ARG A 55 -1.47 0.15 14.91
C ARG A 55 -0.86 -1.17 15.39
N ALA A 56 0.21 -1.64 14.75
CA ALA A 56 0.84 -2.92 15.09
C ALA A 56 1.51 -2.92 16.47
N LEU A 57 1.92 -1.74 16.96
CA LEU A 57 2.51 -1.60 18.29
C LEU A 57 1.47 -1.57 19.43
N TYR A 58 0.19 -1.35 19.12
CA TYR A 58 -0.92 -1.28 20.10
C TYR A 58 -1.89 -2.46 20.03
N THR A 59 -1.60 -3.49 19.23
CA THR A 59 -2.33 -4.76 19.32
C THR A 59 -1.78 -5.58 20.48
N GLU A 60 -2.39 -5.42 21.66
CA GLU A 60 -2.33 -6.35 22.81
C GLU A 60 -3.16 -7.61 22.57
#